data_AF-A0AB73N4T6-F1
#
_entry.id   AF-A0AB73N4T6-F1
#
_cell.length_a   1.000
_cell.length_b   1.000
_cell.length_c   1.000
_cell.angle_alpha   90.00
_cell.angle_beta   90.00
_cell.angle_gamma   90.00
#
_symmetry.space_group_name_H-M   'P 1'
#
loop_
_entity.id
_entity.type
_entity.pdbx_description
1 polymer ?
#
loop_
_entity_poly.entity_id
_entity_poly.type
_entity_poly.pdbx_seq_one_letter_code
_entity_poly.pdbx_strand_id
1 'polypeptide(L)'
;MAEATQGKKVILLVRRLDEAKTKAAAKPLFQIEHTISYERSLDTTQTKDGAVNSDGGLEVTLSLTGLASKDDENEYMKKAVKDGAIMEFWSVDLSQEGTEDNVGKYKAEYMRGKVASWEVPYNVEDLVEISTEANVDGVPQEGYATVDPSVIEKAQYVFADTTKASEGGTSVLSIKNKKE
;
A
#
# COMPACT_ATOMS: atom_id res chain seq x y z
N MET A 1 18.81 -7.13 14.67
CA MET A 1 18.29 -8.41 14.15
C MET A 1 17.37 -8.05 13.02
N ALA A 2 17.52 -8.63 11.82
CA ALA A 2 16.57 -8.40 10.74
C ALA A 2 15.27 -9.12 11.09
N GLU A 3 14.17 -8.38 11.21
CA GLU A 3 12.84 -8.94 11.42
C GLU A 3 12.17 -9.13 10.05
N ALA A 4 11.42 -10.21 9.88
CA ALA A 4 10.69 -10.44 8.65
C ALA A 4 9.53 -9.44 8.53
N THR A 5 9.49 -8.69 7.42
CA THR A 5 8.34 -7.83 7.11
C THR A 5 7.16 -8.72 6.71
N GLN A 6 6.04 -8.56 7.40
CA GLN A 6 4.80 -9.23 7.03
C GLN A 6 4.09 -8.42 5.96
N GLY A 7 3.76 -9.04 4.81
CA GLY A 7 3.11 -8.35 3.69
C GLY A 7 1.83 -7.59 4.06
N LYS A 8 1.06 -8.08 5.04
CA LYS A 8 -0.12 -7.39 5.61
C LYS A 8 0.17 -5.96 6.12
N LYS A 9 1.40 -5.68 6.56
CA LYS A 9 1.82 -4.36 7.05
C LYS A 9 2.26 -3.42 5.94
N VAL A 10 2.43 -3.91 4.71
CA VAL A 10 2.73 -3.10 3.53
C VAL A 10 1.43 -2.82 2.81
N ILE A 11 1.05 -1.55 2.68
CA ILE A 11 -0.20 -1.12 2.04
C ILE A 11 0.09 -0.22 0.85
N LEU A 12 -0.79 -0.25 -0.15
CA LEU A 12 -0.74 0.67 -1.28
C LEU A 12 -1.72 1.83 -1.07
N LEU A 13 -1.23 3.06 -1.14
CA LEU A 13 -2.07 4.26 -1.18
C LEU A 13 -2.02 4.87 -2.58
N VAL A 14 -3.12 5.48 -3.00
CA VAL A 14 -3.26 6.00 -4.35
C VAL A 14 -3.94 7.37 -4.36
N ARG A 15 -3.60 8.17 -5.36
CA ARG A 15 -4.22 9.47 -5.60
C ARG A 15 -4.02 9.88 -7.05
N ARG A 16 -4.97 10.59 -7.65
CA ARG A 16 -4.71 11.27 -8.92
C ARG A 16 -3.81 12.49 -8.71
N LEU A 17 -2.86 12.69 -9.60
CA LEU A 17 -1.91 13.79 -9.51
C LEU A 17 -2.61 15.17 -9.60
N ASP A 18 -3.71 15.27 -10.34
CA ASP A 18 -4.52 16.49 -10.45
C ASP A 18 -5.28 16.85 -9.15
N GLU A 19 -5.48 15.89 -8.25
CA GLU A 19 -6.12 16.07 -6.94
C GLU A 19 -5.11 16.32 -5.82
N ALA A 20 -3.81 16.47 -6.13
CA ALA A 20 -2.75 16.50 -5.13
C ALA A 20 -2.87 17.63 -4.10
N LYS A 21 -3.56 18.72 -4.43
CA LYS A 21 -3.79 19.87 -3.56
C LYS A 21 -5.12 19.82 -2.80
N THR A 22 -6.03 18.94 -3.20
CA THR A 22 -7.42 18.93 -2.73
C THR A 22 -7.79 17.66 -1.98
N LYS A 23 -7.04 16.56 -2.19
CA LYS A 23 -7.31 15.27 -1.55
C LYS A 23 -6.04 14.63 -0.98
N ALA A 24 -6.22 13.90 0.11
CA ALA A 24 -5.22 12.96 0.62
C ALA A 24 -5.22 11.67 -0.22
N ALA A 25 -4.12 10.91 -0.17
CA ALA A 25 -4.08 9.58 -0.75
C ALA A 25 -4.95 8.61 0.07
N ALA A 26 -5.58 7.65 -0.61
CA ALA A 26 -6.51 6.72 0.00
C ALA A 26 -6.19 5.27 -0.39
N LYS A 27 -6.68 4.33 0.42
CA LYS A 27 -6.64 2.90 0.10
C LYS A 27 -7.79 2.58 -0.86
N PRO A 28 -7.54 2.15 -2.10
CA PRO A 28 -8.58 2.05 -3.12
C PRO A 28 -9.46 0.80 -3.02
N LEU A 29 -8.97 -0.27 -2.39
CA LEU A 29 -9.60 -1.59 -2.30
C LEU A 29 -9.27 -2.27 -0.98
N PHE A 30 -9.98 -3.36 -0.65
CA PHE A 30 -9.50 -4.32 0.33
C PHE A 30 -8.38 -5.17 -0.28
N GLN A 31 -7.17 -4.65 -0.19
CA GLN A 31 -5.98 -5.21 -0.84
C GLN A 31 -5.69 -6.63 -0.35
N ILE A 32 -5.52 -7.53 -1.31
CA ILE A 32 -5.02 -8.89 -1.10
C ILE A 32 -3.50 -8.85 -1.33
N GLU A 33 -3.08 -8.25 -2.45
CA GLU A 33 -1.68 -8.17 -2.86
C GLU A 33 -1.45 -6.93 -3.73
N HIS A 34 -0.27 -6.33 -3.59
CA HIS A 34 0.29 -5.45 -4.62
C HIS A 34 1.75 -5.82 -4.88
N THR A 35 2.15 -5.73 -6.15
CA THR A 35 3.47 -6.12 -6.64
C THR A 35 4.07 -4.99 -7.44
N ILE A 36 5.35 -4.71 -7.22
CA ILE A 36 6.14 -3.76 -7.99
C ILE A 36 7.23 -4.55 -8.69
N SER A 37 7.15 -4.61 -10.02
CA SER A 37 8.07 -5.33 -10.88
C SER A 37 9.02 -4.35 -11.57
N TYR A 38 10.31 -4.67 -11.55
CA TYR A 38 11.37 -3.88 -12.19
C TYR A 38 11.99 -4.70 -13.31
N GLU A 39 11.85 -4.22 -14.54
CA GLU A 39 12.46 -4.84 -15.72
C GLU A 39 13.40 -3.85 -16.39
N ARG A 40 14.59 -4.30 -16.78
CA ARG A 40 15.53 -3.48 -17.55
C ARG A 40 15.98 -4.29 -18.75
N SER A 41 15.82 -3.70 -19.94
CA SER A 41 16.41 -4.25 -21.15
C SER A 41 17.93 -4.16 -21.05
N LEU A 42 18.63 -5.24 -21.40
CA LEU A 42 20.10 -5.28 -21.45
C LEU A 42 20.52 -5.58 -22.89
N ASP A 43 21.12 -4.60 -23.54
CA ASP A 43 21.67 -4.78 -24.88
C ASP A 43 23.05 -5.41 -24.76
N THR A 44 23.19 -6.64 -25.25
CA THR A 44 24.46 -7.37 -25.22
C THR A 44 25.19 -7.20 -26.55
N THR A 45 26.34 -6.53 -26.54
CA THR A 45 27.23 -6.44 -27.70
C THR A 45 28.35 -7.48 -27.54
N GLN A 46 28.40 -8.47 -28.46
CA GLN A 46 29.52 -9.41 -28.50
C GLN A 46 30.77 -8.73 -29.06
N THR A 47 31.84 -8.73 -28.28
CA THR A 47 33.17 -8.32 -28.72
C THR A 47 34.08 -9.53 -28.82
N LYS A 48 35.28 -9.36 -29.39
CA LYS A 48 36.29 -10.43 -29.44
C LYS A 48 36.85 -10.80 -28.06
N ASP A 49 36.65 -9.92 -27.08
CA ASP A 49 37.13 -10.08 -25.69
C ASP A 49 36.00 -10.49 -24.73
N GLY A 50 34.80 -10.74 -25.24
CA GLY A 50 33.63 -11.14 -24.46
C GLY A 50 32.39 -10.29 -24.72
N ALA A 51 31.31 -10.64 -24.04
CA ALA A 51 30.07 -9.86 -24.08
C ALA A 51 30.20 -8.59 -23.24
N VAL A 52 29.82 -7.44 -23.80
CA VAL A 52 29.66 -6.16 -23.08
C VAL A 52 28.18 -5.83 -23.04
N ASN A 53 27.65 -5.61 -21.84
CA ASN A 53 26.26 -5.22 -21.64
C ASN A 53 26.14 -3.68 -21.61
N SER A 54 25.15 -3.15 -22.31
CA SER A 54 24.69 -1.76 -22.19
C SER A 54 23.31 -1.76 -21.54
N ASP A 55 23.11 -0.87 -20.58
CA ASP A 55 21.81 -0.69 -19.92
C ASP A 55 20.82 -0.02 -20.87
N GLY A 56 19.66 -0.66 -21.08
CA GLY A 56 18.50 -0.10 -21.77
C GLY A 56 17.52 0.59 -20.82
N GLY A 57 16.31 0.85 -21.30
CA GLY A 57 15.25 1.50 -20.53
C GLY A 57 14.81 0.66 -19.32
N LEU A 58 14.52 1.34 -18.20
CA LEU A 58 13.85 0.75 -17.04
C LEU A 58 12.34 0.82 -17.25
N GLU A 59 11.68 -0.32 -17.15
CA GLU A 59 10.23 -0.46 -17.11
C GLU A 59 9.83 -0.90 -15.71
N VAL A 60 8.86 -0.20 -15.13
CA VAL A 60 8.33 -0.54 -13.81
C VAL A 60 6.82 -0.70 -13.92
N THR A 61 6.34 -1.85 -13.44
CA THR A 61 4.92 -2.20 -13.45
C THR A 61 4.43 -2.39 -12.03
N LEU A 62 3.30 -1.76 -11.71
CA LEU A 62 2.58 -1.92 -10.45
C LEU A 62 1.30 -2.72 -10.73
N SER A 63 1.17 -3.87 -10.06
CA SER A 63 -0.05 -4.68 -10.07
C SER A 63 -0.71 -4.63 -8.70
N LEU A 64 -2.04 -4.50 -8.67
CA LEU A 64 -2.85 -4.49 -7.45
C LEU A 64 -4.05 -5.40 -7.62
N THR A 65 -4.23 -6.31 -6.66
CA THR A 65 -5.41 -7.18 -6.55
C THR A 65 -6.08 -6.96 -5.20
N GLY A 66 -7.40 -6.81 -5.20
CA GLY A 66 -8.15 -6.64 -3.97
C GLY A 66 -9.66 -6.82 -4.14
N LEU A 67 -10.35 -6.97 -3.02
CA LEU A 67 -11.81 -7.09 -3.00
C LEU A 67 -12.46 -5.71 -3.10
N ALA A 68 -13.51 -5.62 -3.91
CA ALA A 68 -14.34 -4.42 -4.02
C ALA A 68 -15.05 -4.13 -2.69
N SER A 69 -15.08 -2.87 -2.27
CA SER A 69 -15.99 -2.42 -1.22
C SER A 69 -17.41 -2.17 -1.78
N LYS A 70 -18.35 -1.67 -0.99
CA LYS A 70 -19.63 -1.18 -1.53
C LYS A 70 -19.60 0.31 -1.87
N ASP A 71 -18.44 0.93 -1.72
CA ASP A 71 -18.27 2.37 -1.87
C ASP A 71 -17.89 2.73 -3.31
N ASP A 72 -18.15 3.99 -3.68
CA ASP A 72 -17.83 4.52 -5.01
C ASP A 72 -16.31 4.58 -5.30
N GLU A 73 -15.47 4.41 -4.27
CA GLU A 73 -14.01 4.41 -4.40
C GLU A 73 -13.47 3.26 -5.26
N ASN A 74 -14.20 2.16 -5.41
CA ASN A 74 -13.76 1.05 -6.27
C ASN A 74 -13.61 1.45 -7.74
N GLU A 75 -14.39 2.43 -8.19
CA GLU A 75 -14.31 2.93 -9.55
C GLU A 75 -13.23 4.01 -9.74
N TYR A 76 -12.48 4.36 -8.69
CA TYR A 76 -11.47 5.41 -8.77
C TYR A 76 -10.40 5.10 -9.83
N MET A 77 -9.90 3.85 -9.83
CA MET A 77 -8.94 3.39 -10.84
C MET A 77 -9.56 3.27 -12.23
N LYS A 78 -10.80 2.77 -12.32
CA LYS A 78 -11.57 2.73 -13.58
C LYS A 78 -11.70 4.13 -14.20
N LYS A 79 -11.97 5.16 -13.40
CA LYS A 79 -12.04 6.56 -13.85
C LYS A 79 -10.67 7.05 -14.29
N ALA A 80 -9.60 6.75 -13.55
CA ALA A 80 -8.24 7.12 -13.95
C ALA A 80 -7.84 6.53 -15.32
N VAL A 81 -8.20 5.26 -15.59
CA VAL A 81 -8.02 4.62 -16.90
C VAL A 81 -8.77 5.39 -17.98
N LYS A 82 -10.08 5.64 -17.78
CA LYS A 82 -10.93 6.32 -18.76
C LYS A 82 -10.46 7.74 -19.07
N ASP A 83 -9.98 8.45 -18.06
CA ASP A 83 -9.52 9.83 -18.19
C ASP A 83 -8.07 9.92 -18.69
N GLY A 84 -7.33 8.81 -18.72
CA GLY A 84 -5.89 8.80 -19.00
C GLY A 84 -5.08 9.60 -17.98
N ALA A 85 -5.59 9.70 -16.74
CA ALA A 85 -5.03 10.54 -15.69
C ALA A 85 -3.71 9.97 -15.16
N ILE A 86 -2.79 10.86 -14.79
CA ILE A 86 -1.59 10.47 -14.06
C ILE A 86 -1.97 10.23 -12.60
N MET A 87 -1.59 9.06 -12.11
CA MET A 87 -1.78 8.60 -10.75
C MET A 87 -0.46 8.66 -9.99
N GLU A 88 -0.59 8.87 -8.70
CA GLU A 88 0.44 8.72 -7.69
C GLU A 88 0.14 7.46 -6.87
N PHE A 89 1.18 6.69 -6.58
CA PHE A 89 1.11 5.48 -5.79
C PHE A 89 2.19 5.50 -4.70
N TRP A 90 1.85 5.02 -3.51
CA TRP A 90 2.77 4.85 -2.39
C TRP A 90 2.65 3.43 -1.86
N SER A 91 3.71 2.64 -1.95
CA SER A 91 3.83 1.38 -1.20
C SER A 91 4.43 1.70 0.16
N VAL A 92 3.65 1.58 1.23
CA VAL A 92 4.01 2.04 2.57
C VAL A 92 4.11 0.88 3.53
N ASP A 93 5.27 0.73 4.20
CA ASP A 93 5.49 -0.27 5.23
C ASP A 93 5.16 0.30 6.62
N LEU A 94 3.98 -0.05 7.14
CA LEU A 94 3.49 0.36 8.46
C LEU A 94 4.29 -0.24 9.62
N SER A 95 5.23 -1.17 9.37
CA SER A 95 6.13 -1.70 10.39
C SER A 95 7.41 -0.88 10.55
N GLN A 96 7.71 0.00 9.59
CA GLN A 96 8.94 0.79 9.57
C GLN A 96 8.62 2.26 9.77
N GLU A 97 8.56 2.68 11.03
CA GLU A 97 8.43 4.08 11.40
C GLU A 97 9.72 4.85 11.11
N GLY A 98 9.56 6.07 10.62
CA GLY A 98 10.65 7.01 10.40
C GLY A 98 11.25 7.48 11.71
N THR A 99 12.56 7.69 11.68
CA THR A 99 13.34 8.24 12.79
C THR A 99 13.73 9.70 12.51
N GLU A 100 14.20 10.40 13.54
CA GLU A 100 14.70 11.78 13.43
C GLU A 100 13.66 12.73 12.79
N ASP A 101 13.97 13.32 11.65
CA ASP A 101 13.09 14.27 10.94
C ASP A 101 11.84 13.61 10.32
N ASN A 102 11.71 12.29 10.43
CA ASN A 102 10.61 11.50 9.86
C ASN A 102 9.71 10.84 10.94
N VAL A 103 9.81 11.27 12.20
CA VAL A 103 8.91 10.80 13.26
C VAL A 103 7.45 11.00 12.87
N GLY A 104 6.63 9.96 13.03
CA GLY A 104 5.21 9.94 12.64
C GLY A 104 4.96 9.67 11.14
N LYS A 105 5.99 9.26 10.41
CA LYS A 105 5.88 8.78 9.02
C LYS A 105 6.34 7.32 8.93
N TYR A 106 6.03 6.68 7.82
CA TYR A 106 6.39 5.29 7.54
C TYR A 106 7.25 5.21 6.30
N LYS A 107 8.19 4.25 6.25
CA LYS A 107 8.99 4.00 5.06
C LYS A 107 8.06 3.72 3.88
N ALA A 108 8.29 4.39 2.76
CA ALA A 108 7.45 4.30 1.59
C ALA A 108 8.26 4.34 0.29
N GLU A 109 7.74 3.68 -0.74
CA GLU A 109 8.20 3.82 -2.12
C GLU A 109 7.14 4.56 -2.93
N TYR A 110 7.53 5.70 -3.49
CA TYR A 110 6.68 6.60 -4.24
C TYR A 110 6.84 6.42 -5.75
N MET A 111 5.72 6.37 -6.44
CA MET A 111 5.64 6.15 -7.89
C MET A 111 4.62 7.09 -8.51
N ARG A 112 4.84 7.43 -9.78
CA ARG A 112 3.84 8.07 -10.64
C ARG A 112 3.64 7.22 -11.87
N GLY A 113 2.45 7.21 -12.43
CA GLY A 113 2.19 6.42 -13.62
C GLY A 113 0.78 6.54 -14.12
N LYS A 114 0.45 5.71 -15.10
CA LYS A 114 -0.92 5.59 -15.63
C LYS A 114 -1.42 4.18 -15.42
N VAL A 115 -2.68 4.08 -15.05
CA VAL A 115 -3.36 2.79 -14.97
C VAL A 115 -3.57 2.30 -16.41
N ALA A 116 -2.96 1.17 -16.74
CA ALA A 116 -3.01 0.54 -18.05
C ALA A 116 -4.26 -0.34 -18.18
N SER A 117 -4.63 -1.06 -17.11
CA SER A 117 -5.80 -1.94 -17.08
C SER A 117 -6.53 -1.89 -15.73
N TRP A 118 -7.84 -2.11 -15.79
CA TRP A 118 -8.70 -2.30 -14.63
C TRP A 118 -9.77 -3.31 -15.00
N GLU A 119 -9.85 -4.40 -14.23
CA GLU A 119 -10.68 -5.56 -14.54
C GLU A 119 -11.47 -5.99 -13.31
N VAL A 120 -12.74 -6.36 -13.55
CA VAL A 120 -13.65 -6.85 -12.51
C VAL A 120 -14.45 -8.03 -13.05
N PRO A 121 -14.07 -9.28 -12.73
CA PRO A 121 -14.91 -10.43 -12.98
C PRO A 121 -16.09 -10.47 -11.99
N TYR A 122 -17.31 -10.54 -12.52
CA TYR A 122 -18.51 -10.79 -11.72
C TYR A 122 -18.86 -12.28 -11.76
N ASN A 123 -18.33 -13.05 -10.80
CA ASN A 123 -18.71 -14.44 -10.58
C ASN A 123 -20.00 -14.51 -9.74
N VAL A 124 -20.76 -15.61 -9.86
CA VAL A 124 -21.96 -15.89 -9.08
C VAL A 124 -21.67 -16.42 -7.67
N GLU A 125 -20.47 -16.97 -7.43
CA GLU A 125 -20.13 -17.63 -6.15
C GLU A 125 -19.18 -16.79 -5.27
N ASP A 126 -18.23 -16.07 -5.89
CA ASP A 126 -17.14 -15.41 -5.17
C ASP A 126 -17.43 -13.93 -4.88
N LEU A 127 -16.66 -13.37 -3.95
CA LEU A 127 -16.60 -11.92 -3.76
C LEU A 127 -16.02 -11.26 -5.01
N VAL A 128 -16.45 -10.02 -5.27
CA VAL A 128 -15.97 -9.25 -6.42
C VAL A 128 -14.52 -8.85 -6.20
N GLU A 129 -13.62 -9.50 -6.93
CA GLU A 129 -12.20 -9.17 -6.97
C GLU A 129 -11.93 -8.18 -8.10
N ILE A 130 -11.06 -7.22 -7.86
CA ILE A 130 -10.65 -6.19 -8.79
C ILE A 130 -9.14 -6.29 -9.00
N SER A 131 -8.74 -6.35 -10.26
CA SER A 131 -7.34 -6.34 -10.68
C SER A 131 -7.02 -5.03 -11.39
N THR A 132 -5.91 -4.41 -11.03
CA THR A 132 -5.43 -3.15 -11.59
C THR A 132 -3.96 -3.28 -11.96
N GLU A 133 -3.59 -2.83 -13.16
CA GLU A 133 -2.20 -2.72 -13.59
C GLU A 133 -1.88 -1.28 -13.97
N ALA A 134 -0.74 -0.77 -13.54
CA ALA A 134 -0.25 0.55 -13.86
C ALA A 134 1.19 0.51 -14.35
N ASN A 135 1.46 1.28 -15.39
CA ASN A 135 2.81 1.55 -15.88
C ASN A 135 3.36 2.76 -15.12
N VAL A 136 4.51 2.60 -14.50
CA VAL A 136 5.17 3.64 -13.71
C VAL A 136 6.11 4.45 -14.60
N ASP A 137 5.99 5.77 -14.50
CA ASP A 137 6.82 6.74 -15.17
C ASP A 137 8.12 6.97 -14.38
N GLY A 138 9.24 6.57 -14.97
CA GLY A 138 10.58 6.78 -14.40
C GLY A 138 10.91 5.80 -13.27
N VAL A 139 11.80 6.23 -12.37
CA VAL A 139 12.30 5.38 -11.28
C VAL A 139 11.50 5.67 -10.00
N PRO A 140 10.91 4.65 -9.35
CA PRO A 140 10.35 4.77 -8.02
C PRO A 140 11.33 5.40 -7.03
N GLN A 141 10.82 6.22 -6.10
CA GLN A 141 11.63 6.95 -5.14
C GLN A 141 11.34 6.47 -3.72
N GLU A 142 12.38 6.00 -3.02
CA GLU A 142 12.29 5.70 -1.59
C GLU A 142 12.13 6.99 -0.77
N GLY A 143 11.35 6.92 0.30
CA GLY A 143 11.12 8.03 1.21
C GLY A 143 10.27 7.65 2.41
N TYR A 144 9.61 8.65 3.00
CA TYR A 144 8.71 8.47 4.13
C TYR A 144 7.36 9.14 3.86
N ALA A 145 6.28 8.43 4.11
CA ALA A 145 4.91 8.91 3.91
C ALA A 145 4.15 9.03 5.23
N THR A 146 3.37 10.09 5.37
CA THR A 146 2.38 10.20 6.44
C THR A 146 1.13 9.43 6.03
N VAL A 147 0.65 8.56 6.89
CA VAL A 147 -0.58 7.78 6.69
C VAL A 147 -1.63 8.26 7.67
N ASP A 148 -2.87 8.43 7.20
CA ASP A 148 -3.98 8.80 8.06
C ASP A 148 -4.22 7.72 9.13
N PRO A 149 -4.36 8.07 10.42
CA PRO A 149 -4.58 7.10 11.49
C PRO A 149 -5.76 6.16 11.25
N SER A 150 -6.84 6.62 10.61
CA SER A 150 -8.01 5.80 10.29
C SER A 150 -7.70 4.70 9.26
N VAL A 151 -6.72 4.91 8.38
CA VAL A 151 -6.24 3.90 7.43
C VAL A 151 -5.37 2.88 8.14
N ILE A 152 -4.55 3.32 9.10
CA ILE A 152 -3.72 2.45 9.93
C ILE A 152 -4.60 1.52 10.77
N GLU A 153 -5.61 2.05 11.46
CA GLU A 153 -6.56 1.24 12.24
C GLU A 153 -7.23 0.18 11.38
N LYS A 154 -7.74 0.54 10.20
CA LYS A 154 -8.39 -0.41 9.26
C LYS A 154 -7.43 -1.47 8.73
N ALA A 155 -6.15 -1.13 8.49
CA ALA A 155 -5.14 -2.09 8.06
C ALA A 155 -4.73 -3.05 9.19
N GLN A 156 -4.71 -2.55 10.44
CA GLN A 156 -4.32 -3.30 11.62
C GLN A 156 -5.46 -4.11 12.27
N TYR A 157 -6.73 -3.88 11.90
CA TYR A 157 -7.95 -4.46 12.51
C TYR A 157 -8.15 -5.98 12.34
N VAL A 158 -7.09 -6.78 12.29
CA VAL A 158 -7.15 -8.22 12.55
C VAL A 158 -6.01 -8.58 13.50
N PHE A 159 -6.21 -8.30 14.79
CA PHE A 159 -5.70 -9.10 15.90
C PHE A 159 -6.45 -8.72 17.19
N ALA A 160 -7.51 -9.45 17.52
CA ALA A 160 -7.96 -9.54 18.90
C ALA A 160 -7.15 -10.67 19.56
N ASP A 161 -6.48 -10.34 20.66
CA ASP A 161 -5.76 -11.29 21.52
C ASP A 161 -6.71 -12.44 21.97
N THR A 162 -6.18 -13.65 22.20
CA THR A 162 -6.96 -14.79 22.69
C THR A 162 -7.21 -14.74 24.19
N THR A 163 -6.62 -13.77 24.89
CA THR A 163 -6.89 -13.50 26.30
C THR A 163 -7.99 -12.45 26.48
N LYS A 164 -8.80 -12.61 27.54
CA LYS A 164 -9.99 -11.77 27.79
C LYS A 164 -9.67 -10.28 27.72
N ALA A 165 -10.40 -9.55 26.89
CA ALA A 165 -10.65 -8.14 27.11
C ALA A 165 -11.33 -7.98 28.47
N SER A 166 -10.65 -7.36 29.45
CA SER A 166 -11.33 -6.96 30.68
C SER A 166 -12.10 -5.67 30.40
N GLU A 167 -13.43 -5.80 30.38
CA GLU A 167 -14.36 -4.68 30.45
C GLU A 167 -14.20 -3.91 31.77
N GLY A 168 -14.55 -2.63 31.70
CA GLY A 168 -14.30 -1.59 32.68
C GLY A 168 -14.90 -1.76 34.08
N GLY A 169 -14.44 -0.88 34.96
CA GLY A 169 -14.63 -0.95 36.41
C GLY A 169 -16.00 -0.56 36.94
N THR A 170 -16.16 -0.73 38.25
CA THR A 170 -17.09 0.04 39.09
C THR A 170 -16.47 0.23 40.46
N SER A 171 -16.35 1.48 40.88
CA SER A 171 -15.94 1.90 42.22
C SER A 171 -16.96 1.46 43.27
N VAL A 172 -16.51 0.81 44.35
CA VAL A 172 -17.17 0.92 45.66
C VAL A 172 -16.12 1.00 46.76
N LEU A 173 -16.07 2.16 47.41
CA LEU A 173 -15.43 2.41 48.70
C LEU A 173 -15.88 1.38 49.75
N SER A 174 -14.93 0.76 50.46
CA SER A 174 -14.99 0.70 51.93
C SER A 174 -13.65 0.31 52.55
N ILE A 175 -13.07 1.31 53.20
CA ILE A 175 -12.00 1.21 54.18
C ILE A 175 -12.62 0.65 55.47
N LYS A 176 -12.06 -0.44 56.03
CA LYS A 176 -12.05 -0.81 57.47
C LYS A 176 -11.20 -2.09 57.61
N ASN A 177 -9.92 -1.96 57.95
CA ASN A 177 -9.33 -1.99 59.30
C ASN A 177 -9.08 -3.41 59.88
N LYS A 178 -7.78 -3.67 60.10
CA LYS A 178 -7.16 -4.15 61.36
C LYS A 178 -7.06 -5.66 61.61
N LYS A 179 -5.78 -6.11 61.71
CA LYS A 179 -5.16 -7.12 62.58
C LYS A 179 -6.02 -8.30 63.05
N GLU A 180 -5.51 -9.51 62.85
CA GLU A 180 -4.80 -10.29 63.88
C GLU A 180 -3.86 -11.32 63.22
#